data_AF-A0A8T0DQU8-F1
#
_entry.id   AF-A0A8T0DQU8-F1
#
_cell.length_a   1.000
_cell.length_b   1.000
_cell.length_c   1.000
_cell.angle_alpha   90.00
_cell.angle_beta   90.00
_cell.angle_gamma   90.00
#
_symmetry.space_group_name_H-M   'P 1'
#
loop_
_entity.id
_entity.type
_entity.pdbx_description
1 polymer ?
#
loop_
_entity_poly.entity_id
_entity_poly.type
_entity_poly.pdbx_seq_one_letter_code
_entity_poly.pdbx_strand_id
1 'polypeptide(L)'
;MDIIEDDEDNVMVINDFKIKWFTLLSRVDASPTVDEMVLSSLNSIANLLISHRPAQKECDFLFNLSLKMGIFESIFRWNFVFSGADLEAFKSKELQFYDILITGEGKFYLRHPEFALPLLATLHHCAIRSCLAVERVLVRTLNSVCVALCSQYPEIGHRETTPVTSDHNLNGSLQEPMTAGELMLFRRWCLGLIDPAQPPTLRTNEGDLDSSSDPVVNWKHNPNEFQVNEFVDWTWNVEPKPNTSVGHSSFDSSIQDKLPSIDSLFDLLVPFVFREGDLAWQARDALLLVSTYSLKDDEFSYGVAEHSSVCPVLATGLATLYAELPRRLVTTNLPEEWPALVQALDEQESRSPKFNEFLDALDFCQSVLEVAHPLIQTSLLHYVHSGFFVSVLGFSLTQVSSP
;
A
#
# COMPACT_ATOMS: atom_id res chain seq x y z
N MET A 1 17.90 -24.59 17.67
CA MET A 1 18.11 -23.45 16.74
C MET A 1 19.54 -23.53 16.23
N ASP A 2 19.98 -24.74 15.85
CA ASP A 2 21.41 -25.13 15.89
C ASP A 2 21.86 -25.86 14.61
N ILE A 3 21.12 -25.75 13.50
CA ILE A 3 21.46 -26.46 12.24
C ILE A 3 22.26 -25.56 11.29
N ILE A 4 22.43 -24.26 11.61
CA ILE A 4 22.99 -23.26 10.67
C ILE A 4 24.50 -23.02 10.88
N GLU A 5 25.08 -23.44 12.00
CA GLU A 5 26.50 -23.20 12.32
C GLU A 5 27.45 -24.34 11.91
N ASP A 6 26.94 -25.48 11.44
CA ASP A 6 27.75 -26.66 11.10
C ASP A 6 28.19 -26.74 9.62
N ASP A 7 27.76 -25.79 8.79
CA ASP A 7 28.13 -25.72 7.37
C ASP A 7 29.11 -24.54 7.15
N GLU A 8 30.38 -24.85 6.86
CA GLU A 8 31.44 -23.86 6.66
C GLU A 8 31.07 -22.81 5.61
N ASP A 9 30.32 -23.19 4.58
CA ASP A 9 29.87 -22.28 3.52
C ASP A 9 28.87 -21.24 4.07
N ASN A 10 27.95 -21.65 4.95
CA ASN A 10 27.00 -20.73 5.58
C ASN A 10 27.71 -19.74 6.53
N VAL A 11 28.73 -20.20 7.27
CA VAL A 11 29.53 -19.33 8.15
C VAL A 11 30.29 -18.28 7.34
N MET A 12 30.87 -18.65 6.20
CA MET A 12 31.54 -17.70 5.31
C MET A 12 30.58 -16.64 4.77
N VAL A 13 29.39 -17.04 4.30
CA VAL A 13 28.38 -16.13 3.79
C VAL A 13 27.87 -15.18 4.88
N ILE A 14 27.62 -15.69 6.09
CA ILE A 14 27.22 -14.86 7.24
C ILE A 14 28.29 -13.82 7.58
N ASN A 15 29.56 -14.22 7.56
CA ASN A 15 30.66 -13.30 7.84
C ASN A 15 30.82 -12.24 6.75
N ASP A 16 30.74 -12.61 5.47
CA ASP A 16 30.77 -11.64 4.36
C ASP A 16 29.60 -10.64 4.45
N PHE A 17 28.39 -11.15 4.73
CA PHE A 17 27.21 -10.33 4.95
C PHE A 17 27.39 -9.34 6.10
N LYS A 18 27.86 -9.83 7.27
CA LYS A 18 28.13 -8.97 8.44
C LYS A 18 29.18 -7.91 8.13
N ILE A 19 30.29 -8.28 7.47
CA ILE A 19 31.35 -7.33 7.10
C ILE A 19 30.78 -6.23 6.22
N LYS A 20 30.00 -6.57 5.18
CA LYS A 20 29.36 -5.59 4.29
C LYS A 20 28.41 -4.68 5.05
N TRP A 21 27.55 -5.23 5.91
CA TRP A 21 26.62 -4.44 6.72
C TRP A 21 27.33 -3.50 7.69
N PHE A 22 28.26 -3.99 8.51
CA PHE A 22 28.93 -3.16 9.50
C PHE A 22 29.86 -2.11 8.86
N THR A 23 30.44 -2.41 7.70
CA THR A 23 31.20 -1.43 6.92
C THR A 23 30.29 -0.30 6.43
N LEU A 24 29.11 -0.64 5.89
CA LEU A 24 28.12 0.34 5.46
C LEU A 24 27.62 1.18 6.63
N LEU A 25 27.23 0.54 7.74
CA LEU A 25 26.76 1.22 8.95
C LEU A 25 27.80 2.21 9.48
N SER A 26 29.06 1.76 9.62
CA SER A 26 30.16 2.62 10.07
C SER A 26 30.41 3.79 9.12
N ARG A 27 30.19 3.60 7.81
CA ARG A 27 30.38 4.65 6.79
C ARG A 27 29.34 5.75 6.94
N VAL A 28 28.06 5.37 7.10
CA VAL A 28 26.96 6.32 7.28
C VAL A 28 27.11 7.08 8.61
N ASP A 29 27.51 6.39 9.68
CA ASP A 29 27.72 7.00 11.01
C ASP A 29 28.92 7.97 11.02
N ALA A 30 29.98 7.68 10.26
CA ALA A 30 31.18 8.51 10.22
C ALA A 30 31.05 9.78 9.35
N SER A 31 30.24 9.72 8.29
CA SER A 31 30.01 10.84 7.37
C SER A 31 28.60 10.75 6.77
N PRO A 32 27.67 11.67 7.09
CA PRO A 32 26.30 11.66 6.58
C PRO A 32 26.23 12.20 5.14
N THR A 33 27.02 11.62 4.24
CA THR A 33 27.05 11.93 2.81
C THR A 33 26.76 10.67 2.02
N VAL A 34 25.93 10.77 1.00
CA VAL A 34 25.57 9.63 0.15
C VAL A 34 26.58 9.52 -0.98
N ASP A 35 27.54 8.61 -0.84
CA ASP A 35 28.50 8.28 -1.88
C ASP A 35 28.13 6.97 -2.62
N GLU A 36 28.82 6.70 -3.73
CA GLU A 36 28.65 5.47 -4.52
C GLU A 36 28.87 4.19 -3.69
N MET A 37 29.67 4.24 -2.62
CA MET A 37 29.88 3.09 -1.73
C MET A 37 28.60 2.79 -0.94
N VAL A 38 27.94 3.80 -0.36
CA VAL A 38 26.66 3.63 0.33
C VAL A 38 25.60 3.04 -0.61
N LEU A 39 25.48 3.62 -1.81
CA LEU A 39 24.47 3.23 -2.79
C LEU A 39 24.70 1.81 -3.35
N SER A 40 25.96 1.45 -3.64
CA SER A 40 26.31 0.11 -4.14
C SER A 40 26.26 -0.97 -3.06
N SER A 41 26.52 -0.61 -1.79
CA SER A 41 26.47 -1.55 -0.67
C SER A 41 25.05 -2.04 -0.38
N LEU A 42 24.04 -1.15 -0.43
CA LEU A 42 22.63 -1.56 -0.32
C LEU A 42 22.27 -2.60 -1.38
N ASN A 43 22.64 -2.35 -2.65
CA ASN A 43 22.40 -3.30 -3.73
C ASN A 43 23.16 -4.62 -3.52
N SER A 44 24.41 -4.56 -3.03
CA SER A 44 25.19 -5.76 -2.71
C SER A 44 24.53 -6.58 -1.60
N ILE A 45 23.97 -5.94 -0.57
CA ILE A 45 23.28 -6.61 0.54
C ILE A 45 21.99 -7.26 0.05
N ALA A 46 21.19 -6.54 -0.76
CA ALA A 46 19.97 -7.10 -1.35
C ALA A 46 20.25 -8.33 -2.23
N ASN A 47 21.29 -8.26 -3.07
CA ASN A 47 21.68 -9.39 -3.92
C ASN A 47 22.17 -10.59 -3.11
N LEU A 48 22.88 -10.37 -1.99
CA LEU A 48 23.28 -11.47 -1.11
C LEU A 48 22.06 -12.16 -0.48
N LEU A 49 21.09 -11.37 0.00
CA LEU A 49 19.84 -11.90 0.56
C LEU A 49 19.07 -12.74 -0.45
N ILE A 50 18.99 -12.30 -1.70
CA ILE A 50 18.27 -13.04 -2.74
C ILE A 50 19.04 -14.27 -3.21
N SER A 51 20.36 -14.17 -3.36
CA SER A 51 21.18 -15.27 -3.89
C SER A 51 21.17 -16.51 -2.99
N HIS A 52 20.92 -16.31 -1.68
CA HIS A 52 20.83 -17.39 -0.70
C HIS A 52 19.40 -17.65 -0.22
N ARG A 53 18.41 -17.06 -0.91
CA ARG A 53 17.00 -17.29 -0.59
C ARG A 53 16.64 -18.75 -0.87
N PRO A 54 16.03 -19.48 0.08
CA PRO A 54 15.63 -20.86 -0.13
C PRO A 54 14.50 -20.95 -1.18
N ALA A 55 14.53 -22.02 -1.98
CA ALA A 55 13.55 -22.25 -3.05
C ALA A 55 12.19 -22.76 -2.54
N GLN A 56 12.10 -23.17 -1.26
CA GLN A 56 10.87 -23.58 -0.58
C GLN A 56 10.71 -22.80 0.72
N LYS A 57 9.58 -22.96 1.43
CA LYS A 57 9.21 -22.33 2.73
C LYS A 57 10.18 -22.62 3.89
N GLU A 58 11.43 -22.92 3.60
CA GLU A 58 12.49 -23.05 4.57
C GLU A 58 12.90 -21.67 5.10
N CYS A 59 13.41 -21.68 6.32
CA CYS A 59 13.80 -20.51 7.07
C CYS A 59 14.98 -19.81 6.36
N ASP A 60 14.74 -18.62 5.79
CA ASP A 60 15.81 -17.81 5.20
C ASP A 60 16.72 -17.27 6.30
N PHE A 61 17.87 -17.90 6.50
CA PHE A 61 18.75 -17.59 7.63
C PHE A 61 19.38 -16.20 7.53
N LEU A 62 19.71 -15.72 6.33
CA LEU A 62 20.26 -14.36 6.16
C LEU A 62 19.18 -13.30 6.38
N PHE A 63 17.96 -13.54 5.91
CA PHE A 63 16.84 -12.66 6.20
C PHE A 63 16.56 -12.61 7.70
N ASN A 64 16.50 -13.75 8.40
CA ASN A 64 16.31 -13.79 9.85
C ASN A 64 17.45 -13.12 10.62
N LEU A 65 18.69 -13.27 10.16
CA LEU A 65 19.83 -12.53 10.71
C LEU A 65 19.65 -11.02 10.50
N SER A 66 19.15 -10.61 9.34
CA SER A 66 18.88 -9.20 9.01
C SER A 66 17.81 -8.58 9.92
N LEU A 67 16.75 -9.34 10.22
CA LEU A 67 15.73 -8.93 11.20
C LEU A 67 16.35 -8.74 12.58
N LYS A 68 17.11 -9.74 13.07
CA LYS A 68 17.77 -9.68 14.39
C LYS A 68 18.78 -8.54 14.51
N MET A 69 19.42 -8.17 13.41
CA MET A 69 20.39 -7.08 13.36
C MET A 69 19.76 -5.70 13.19
N GLY A 70 18.42 -5.60 13.06
CA GLY A 70 17.73 -4.32 12.91
C GLY A 70 18.09 -3.58 11.61
N ILE A 71 18.42 -4.33 10.55
CA ILE A 71 18.92 -3.76 9.28
C ILE A 71 17.89 -2.83 8.64
N PHE A 72 16.63 -3.28 8.54
CA PHE A 72 15.57 -2.51 7.88
C PHE A 72 15.21 -1.23 8.64
N GLU A 73 15.16 -1.29 9.97
CA GLU A 73 14.98 -0.10 10.81
C GLU A 73 16.14 0.89 10.63
N SER A 74 17.37 0.38 10.63
CA SER A 74 18.58 1.21 10.46
C SER A 74 18.58 1.92 9.10
N ILE A 75 18.24 1.19 8.03
CA ILE A 75 18.11 1.76 6.68
C ILE A 75 17.05 2.86 6.66
N PHE A 76 15.86 2.59 7.21
CA PHE A 76 14.80 3.61 7.26
C PHE A 76 15.25 4.87 8.03
N ARG A 77 15.94 4.71 9.16
CA ARG A 77 16.45 5.83 9.97
C ARG A 77 17.42 6.73 9.21
N TRP A 78 18.12 6.23 8.20
CA TRP A 78 19.03 7.03 7.39
C TRP A 78 18.30 8.08 6.53
N ASN A 79 16.98 7.96 6.31
CA ASN A 79 16.17 9.05 5.72
C ASN A 79 16.21 10.35 6.53
N PHE A 80 16.53 10.28 7.83
CA PHE A 80 16.64 11.44 8.70
C PHE A 80 18.10 11.89 8.91
N VAL A 81 19.06 11.12 8.40
CA VAL A 81 20.48 11.43 8.44
C VAL A 81 20.89 12.26 7.22
N PHE A 82 20.38 11.88 6.04
CA PHE A 82 20.68 12.57 4.78
C PHE A 82 19.76 13.76 4.51
N SER A 83 20.21 14.69 3.67
CA SER A 83 19.40 15.84 3.25
C SER A 83 19.68 16.25 1.81
N GLY A 84 18.76 17.02 1.20
CA GLY A 84 18.94 17.54 -0.16
C GLY A 84 19.05 16.44 -1.22
N ALA A 85 20.00 16.58 -2.14
CA ALA A 85 20.20 15.64 -3.25
C ALA A 85 20.61 14.24 -2.78
N ASP A 86 21.40 14.16 -1.70
CA ASP A 86 21.84 12.91 -1.09
C ASP A 86 20.63 12.10 -0.58
N LEU A 87 19.68 12.77 0.08
CA LEU A 87 18.44 12.13 0.54
C LEU A 87 17.63 11.55 -0.62
N GLU A 88 17.45 12.31 -1.71
CA GLU A 88 16.68 11.84 -2.86
C GLU A 88 17.36 10.67 -3.60
N ALA A 89 18.70 10.68 -3.65
CA ALA A 89 19.48 9.54 -4.16
C ALA A 89 19.34 8.31 -3.25
N PHE A 90 19.37 8.51 -1.93
CA PHE A 90 19.17 7.45 -0.94
C PHE A 90 17.77 6.84 -1.03
N LYS A 91 16.70 7.64 -1.00
CA LYS A 91 15.31 7.20 -1.16
C LYS A 91 15.14 6.31 -2.41
N SER A 92 15.72 6.74 -3.53
CA SER A 92 15.69 5.96 -4.78
C SER A 92 16.33 4.58 -4.63
N LYS A 93 17.44 4.47 -3.89
CA LYS A 93 18.11 3.18 -3.65
C LYS A 93 17.47 2.34 -2.57
N GLU A 94 16.90 2.95 -1.55
CA GLU A 94 16.13 2.27 -0.52
C GLU A 94 14.88 1.62 -1.13
N LEU A 95 14.14 2.35 -1.97
CA LEU A 95 12.98 1.79 -2.69
C LEU A 95 13.39 0.64 -3.62
N GLN A 96 14.51 0.76 -4.34
CA GLN A 96 15.07 -0.33 -5.15
C GLN A 96 15.47 -1.53 -4.30
N PHE A 97 16.07 -1.30 -3.13
CA PHE A 97 16.45 -2.35 -2.18
C PHE A 97 15.22 -3.17 -1.77
N TYR A 98 14.12 -2.50 -1.40
CA TYR A 98 12.88 -3.19 -1.06
C TYR A 98 12.23 -3.88 -2.25
N ASP A 99 12.17 -3.24 -3.41
CA ASP A 99 11.62 -3.81 -4.66
C ASP A 99 12.30 -5.13 -5.03
N ILE A 100 13.62 -5.16 -4.94
CA ILE A 100 14.46 -6.34 -5.12
C ILE A 100 14.03 -7.44 -4.12
N LEU A 101 13.93 -7.11 -2.83
CA LEU A 101 13.62 -8.08 -1.78
C LEU A 101 12.20 -8.65 -1.83
N ILE A 102 11.18 -7.87 -2.20
CA ILE A 102 9.78 -8.34 -2.18
C ILE A 102 9.39 -9.15 -3.43
N THR A 103 10.20 -9.10 -4.49
CA THR A 103 9.91 -9.78 -5.75
C THR A 103 10.05 -11.32 -5.62
N GLY A 104 9.21 -12.07 -6.34
CA GLY A 104 9.22 -13.53 -6.37
C GLY A 104 8.79 -14.17 -5.05
N GLU A 105 9.57 -15.13 -4.55
CA GLU A 105 9.34 -15.77 -3.24
C GLU A 105 9.54 -14.82 -2.03
N GLY A 106 10.13 -13.64 -2.27
CA GLY A 106 10.34 -12.59 -1.27
C GLY A 106 9.05 -11.97 -0.74
N LYS A 107 7.91 -12.21 -1.40
CA LYS A 107 6.58 -11.82 -0.91
C LYS A 107 6.30 -12.30 0.52
N PHE A 108 6.91 -13.40 0.97
CA PHE A 108 6.70 -13.92 2.32
C PHE A 108 7.42 -13.11 3.41
N TYR A 109 8.41 -12.28 3.07
CA TYR A 109 9.07 -11.39 4.02
C TYR A 109 8.12 -10.35 4.61
N LEU A 110 7.06 -9.99 3.88
CA LEU A 110 6.02 -9.05 4.33
C LEU A 110 5.21 -9.55 5.54
N ARG A 111 5.33 -10.83 5.91
CA ARG A 111 4.75 -11.37 7.15
C ARG A 111 5.46 -10.88 8.40
N HIS A 112 6.70 -10.44 8.28
CA HIS A 112 7.53 -10.04 9.41
C HIS A 112 7.36 -8.53 9.69
N PRO A 113 6.86 -8.12 10.87
CA PRO A 113 6.70 -6.71 11.24
C PRO A 113 7.98 -5.90 11.05
N GLU A 114 9.11 -6.49 11.43
CA GLU A 114 10.43 -5.86 11.44
C GLU A 114 10.94 -5.56 10.02
N PHE A 115 10.31 -6.13 9.00
CA PHE A 115 10.52 -5.81 7.59
C PHE A 115 9.39 -4.94 7.02
N ALA A 116 8.13 -5.31 7.26
CA ALA A 116 6.97 -4.67 6.70
C ALA A 116 6.78 -3.22 7.17
N LEU A 117 7.03 -2.93 8.46
CA LEU A 117 6.85 -1.60 9.02
C LEU A 117 7.87 -0.60 8.46
N PRO A 118 9.20 -0.89 8.44
CA PRO A 118 10.16 -0.02 7.77
C PRO A 118 9.81 0.22 6.29
N LEU A 119 9.40 -0.83 5.56
CA LEU A 119 8.97 -0.68 4.17
C LEU A 119 7.79 0.30 4.02
N LEU A 120 6.71 0.13 4.79
CA LEU A 120 5.55 1.02 4.73
C LEU A 120 5.92 2.46 5.12
N ALA A 121 6.76 2.62 6.13
CA ALA A 121 7.26 3.93 6.54
C ALA A 121 8.10 4.59 5.43
N THR A 122 8.95 3.83 4.74
CA THR A 122 9.71 4.31 3.57
C THR A 122 8.78 4.74 2.44
N LEU A 123 7.75 3.95 2.12
CA LEU A 123 6.78 4.28 1.07
C LEU A 123 6.05 5.59 1.38
N HIS A 124 5.58 5.76 2.62
CA HIS A 124 4.92 6.98 3.07
C HIS A 124 5.89 8.18 3.07
N HIS A 125 7.11 8.00 3.57
CA HIS A 125 8.14 9.06 3.54
C HIS A 125 8.47 9.50 2.12
N CYS A 126 8.54 8.56 1.17
CA CYS A 126 8.79 8.85 -0.24
C CYS A 126 7.59 9.51 -0.94
N ALA A 127 6.35 9.26 -0.50
CA ALA A 127 5.17 9.91 -1.04
C ALA A 127 5.12 11.41 -0.68
N ILE A 128 5.78 11.82 0.41
CA ILE A 128 5.81 13.21 0.85
C ILE A 128 6.95 13.98 0.17
N ARG A 129 6.60 14.79 -0.84
CA ARG A 129 7.48 15.79 -1.48
C ARG A 129 8.82 15.27 -2.00
N SER A 130 8.84 14.10 -2.65
CA SER A 130 10.03 13.60 -3.33
C SER A 130 10.11 14.10 -4.78
N CYS A 131 11.29 14.07 -5.37
CA CYS A 131 11.48 14.43 -6.78
C CYS A 131 10.87 13.36 -7.71
N LEU A 132 10.59 13.74 -8.97
CA LEU A 132 9.98 12.86 -9.96
C LEU A 132 10.76 11.54 -10.18
N ALA A 133 12.08 11.57 -10.00
CA ALA A 133 12.89 10.35 -10.08
C ALA A 133 12.54 9.34 -8.98
N VAL A 134 12.40 9.82 -7.73
CA VAL A 134 11.97 8.99 -6.59
C VAL A 134 10.52 8.56 -6.76
N GLU A 135 9.61 9.44 -7.19
CA GLU A 135 8.20 9.08 -7.42
C GLU A 135 8.04 7.92 -8.42
N ARG A 136 8.86 7.89 -9.48
CA ARG A 136 8.87 6.78 -10.44
C ARG A 136 9.31 5.45 -9.83
N VAL A 137 10.26 5.48 -8.91
CA VAL A 137 10.69 4.27 -8.19
C VAL A 137 9.61 3.89 -7.17
N LEU A 138 9.03 4.86 -6.48
CA LEU A 138 7.97 4.66 -5.49
C LEU A 138 6.75 3.96 -6.10
N VAL A 139 6.22 4.45 -7.22
CA VAL A 139 5.05 3.84 -7.86
C VAL A 139 5.35 2.42 -8.34
N ARG A 140 6.57 2.15 -8.83
CA ARG A 140 7.02 0.79 -9.15
C ARG A 140 7.02 -0.10 -7.91
N THR A 141 7.65 0.35 -6.82
CA THR A 141 7.71 -0.41 -5.56
C THR A 141 6.32 -0.63 -4.97
N LEU A 142 5.42 0.37 -5.04
CA LEU A 142 4.02 0.22 -4.66
C LEU A 142 3.34 -0.87 -5.49
N ASN A 143 3.54 -0.90 -6.81
CA ASN A 143 3.00 -1.97 -7.65
C ASN A 143 3.56 -3.34 -7.25
N SER A 144 4.87 -3.45 -7.01
CA SER A 144 5.49 -4.70 -6.53
C SER A 144 4.92 -5.17 -5.18
N VAL A 145 4.64 -4.24 -4.25
CA VAL A 145 3.94 -4.55 -3.00
C VAL A 145 2.52 -5.04 -3.26
N CYS A 146 1.80 -4.42 -4.19
CA CYS A 146 0.46 -4.85 -4.59
C CYS A 146 0.48 -6.27 -5.17
N VAL A 147 1.43 -6.58 -6.06
CA VAL A 147 1.64 -7.93 -6.62
C VAL A 147 1.99 -8.94 -5.53
N ALA A 148 2.87 -8.58 -4.60
CA ALA A 148 3.24 -9.43 -3.48
C ALA A 148 2.01 -9.73 -2.59
N LEU A 149 1.22 -8.72 -2.24
CA LEU A 149 -0.02 -8.86 -1.48
C LEU A 149 -1.02 -9.80 -2.16
N CYS A 150 -1.23 -9.61 -3.47
CA CYS A 150 -2.20 -10.40 -4.24
C CYS A 150 -1.78 -11.86 -4.40
N SER A 151 -0.49 -12.11 -4.61
CA SER A 151 0.06 -13.44 -4.84
C SER A 151 0.28 -14.28 -3.58
N GLN A 152 0.03 -13.72 -2.40
CA GLN A 152 0.03 -14.45 -1.13
C GLN A 152 -1.25 -15.25 -0.88
N TYR A 153 -2.32 -15.03 -1.66
CA TYR A 153 -3.48 -15.91 -1.68
C TYR A 153 -3.32 -16.96 -2.78
N PRO A 154 -3.15 -18.24 -2.45
CA PRO A 154 -3.37 -19.27 -3.46
C PRO A 154 -4.83 -19.17 -3.93
N GLU A 155 -5.02 -19.18 -5.25
CA GLU A 155 -6.34 -19.36 -5.88
C GLU A 155 -7.04 -20.52 -5.17
N ILE A 156 -8.16 -20.25 -4.49
CA ILE A 156 -9.07 -21.31 -4.07
C ILE A 156 -9.62 -21.86 -5.38
N GLY A 157 -9.01 -22.96 -5.84
CA GLY A 157 -9.39 -23.61 -7.09
C GLY A 157 -10.89 -23.75 -7.17
N HIS A 158 -11.43 -23.44 -8.34
CA HIS A 158 -12.83 -23.60 -8.69
C HIS A 158 -13.41 -24.84 -8.02
N ARG A 159 -14.44 -24.63 -7.20
CA ARG A 159 -15.30 -25.68 -6.66
C ARG A 159 -16.08 -26.26 -7.84
N GLU A 160 -15.44 -27.08 -8.65
CA GLU A 160 -16.11 -27.92 -9.63
C GLU A 160 -16.96 -28.93 -8.84
N THR A 161 -18.25 -28.67 -8.83
CA THR A 161 -19.29 -29.63 -8.44
C THR A 161 -19.23 -30.81 -9.40
N THR A 162 -18.52 -31.87 -9.03
CA THR A 162 -18.70 -33.21 -9.61
C THR A 162 -19.35 -34.13 -8.57
N PRO A 163 -20.28 -35.00 -9.00
CA PRO A 163 -21.12 -35.75 -8.08
C PRO A 163 -20.37 -36.93 -7.45
N VAL A 164 -20.78 -37.23 -6.24
CA VAL A 164 -20.41 -38.36 -5.39
C VAL A 164 -20.24 -39.67 -6.17
N THR A 165 -19.04 -40.23 -6.14
CA THR A 165 -18.85 -41.69 -6.08
C THR A 165 -17.77 -42.01 -5.06
N SER A 166 -18.19 -42.81 -4.08
CA SER A 166 -17.40 -43.46 -3.04
C SER A 166 -16.16 -44.17 -3.59
N ASP A 167 -15.00 -43.93 -2.98
CA ASP A 167 -14.14 -45.02 -2.51
C ASP A 167 -13.11 -44.50 -1.49
N HIS A 168 -13.04 -45.20 -0.37
CA HIS A 168 -12.06 -45.00 0.69
C HIS A 168 -10.69 -45.47 0.22
N ASN A 169 -9.66 -44.61 0.30
CA ASN A 169 -8.37 -44.97 0.87
C ASN A 169 -7.51 -43.73 1.19
N LEU A 170 -7.12 -43.66 2.46
CA LEU A 170 -6.35 -42.59 3.09
C LEU A 170 -4.85 -42.76 2.81
N ASN A 171 -4.21 -41.70 2.30
CA ASN A 171 -3.01 -41.09 2.89
C ASN A 171 -2.61 -39.84 2.11
N GLY A 172 -3.22 -38.72 2.47
CA GLY A 172 -2.74 -37.39 2.15
C GLY A 172 -2.84 -36.58 3.43
N SER A 173 -1.71 -36.15 3.96
CA SER A 173 -1.64 -35.27 5.12
C SER A 173 -2.63 -34.12 4.95
N LEU A 174 -3.65 -34.07 5.82
CA LEU A 174 -4.49 -32.90 5.98
C LEU A 174 -3.56 -31.71 6.27
N GLN A 175 -3.39 -30.87 5.26
CA GLN A 175 -2.63 -29.65 5.37
C GLN A 175 -3.49 -28.70 6.20
N GLU A 176 -3.21 -28.61 7.50
CA GLU A 176 -3.75 -27.54 8.34
C GLU A 176 -3.46 -26.18 7.68
N PRO A 177 -4.43 -25.26 7.60
CA PRO A 177 -4.19 -23.91 7.09
C PRO A 177 -3.44 -23.11 8.15
N MET A 178 -2.15 -23.39 8.35
CA MET A 178 -1.30 -22.68 9.30
C MET A 178 -0.77 -21.35 8.72
N THR A 179 -0.85 -20.31 9.57
CA THR A 179 -0.43 -18.89 9.46
C THR A 179 -1.32 -17.89 8.70
N ALA A 180 -2.64 -17.96 8.91
CA ALA A 180 -3.54 -16.86 8.51
C ALA A 180 -3.28 -15.54 9.29
N GLY A 181 -2.83 -15.60 10.56
CA GLY A 181 -2.76 -14.43 11.45
C GLY A 181 -1.75 -13.34 11.06
N GLU A 182 -0.52 -13.68 10.68
CA GLU A 182 0.53 -12.70 10.34
C GLU A 182 0.29 -12.02 8.98
N LEU A 183 -0.27 -12.76 8.02
CA LEU A 183 -0.72 -12.21 6.75
C LEU A 183 -1.87 -11.20 6.94
N MET A 184 -2.76 -11.46 7.90
CA MET A 184 -3.82 -10.52 8.26
C MET A 184 -3.26 -9.22 8.86
N LEU A 185 -2.16 -9.27 9.63
CA LEU A 185 -1.54 -8.05 10.18
C LEU A 185 -0.96 -7.14 9.10
N PHE A 186 -0.20 -7.70 8.16
CA PHE A 186 0.32 -6.91 7.04
C PHE A 186 -0.81 -6.30 6.20
N ARG A 187 -1.84 -7.09 5.89
CA ARG A 187 -3.03 -6.62 5.16
C ARG A 187 -3.70 -5.45 5.88
N ARG A 188 -3.87 -5.57 7.19
CA ARG A 188 -4.45 -4.50 8.01
C ARG A 188 -3.58 -3.25 8.10
N TRP A 189 -2.25 -3.37 8.06
CA TRP A 189 -1.36 -2.20 7.94
C TRP A 189 -1.48 -1.53 6.58
N CYS A 190 -1.54 -2.28 5.48
CA CYS A 190 -1.76 -1.74 4.13
C CYS A 190 -3.08 -0.99 3.98
N LEU A 191 -4.03 -1.22 4.89
CA LEU A 191 -5.34 -0.59 4.93
C LEU A 191 -5.43 0.61 5.88
N GLY A 192 -4.37 0.93 6.63
CA GLY A 192 -4.42 1.94 7.69
C GLY A 192 -5.38 1.58 8.85
N LEU A 193 -5.74 0.30 8.99
CA LEU A 193 -6.72 -0.20 9.99
C LEU A 193 -6.10 -0.61 11.33
N ILE A 194 -4.80 -0.41 11.51
CA ILE A 194 -4.10 -0.65 12.77
C ILE A 194 -3.53 0.68 13.26
N ASP A 195 -3.95 1.08 14.46
CA ASP A 195 -3.22 2.04 15.27
C ASP A 195 -1.93 1.35 15.77
N PRO A 196 -0.72 1.83 15.44
CA PRO A 196 0.53 1.22 15.89
C PRO A 196 0.63 1.11 17.42
N ALA A 197 -0.20 1.86 18.15
CA ALA A 197 -0.26 1.86 19.62
C ALA A 197 -1.21 0.82 20.24
N GLN A 198 -1.97 0.02 19.45
CA GLN A 198 -2.89 -0.99 20.00
C GLN A 198 -2.55 -2.42 19.52
N PRO A 199 -2.29 -3.39 20.43
CA PRO A 199 -1.98 -4.76 20.04
C PRO A 199 -3.21 -5.51 19.49
N PRO A 200 -3.01 -6.47 18.57
CA PRO A 200 -4.10 -7.16 17.87
C PRO A 200 -4.82 -8.16 18.78
N THR A 201 -6.13 -7.99 18.99
CA THR A 201 -6.98 -9.06 19.54
C THR A 201 -7.43 -9.99 18.40
N LEU A 202 -6.76 -11.13 18.23
CA LEU A 202 -7.25 -12.20 17.35
C LEU A 202 -8.47 -12.86 18.02
N ARG A 203 -9.67 -12.74 17.41
CA ARG A 203 -10.81 -13.58 17.77
C ARG A 203 -10.76 -14.88 16.98
N THR A 204 -10.36 -15.97 17.61
CA THR A 204 -10.61 -17.32 17.10
C THR A 204 -12.03 -17.74 17.52
N ASN A 205 -12.96 -17.80 16.58
CA ASN A 205 -14.26 -18.42 16.80
C ASN A 205 -14.08 -19.95 16.81
N GLU A 206 -13.97 -20.55 18.00
CA GLU A 206 -14.41 -21.93 18.20
C GLU A 206 -15.90 -21.89 18.56
N GLY A 207 -16.71 -22.59 17.77
CA GLY A 207 -18.16 -22.59 17.90
C GLY A 207 -18.62 -23.49 19.04
N ASP A 208 -19.58 -22.99 19.80
CA ASP A 208 -20.61 -23.83 20.41
C ASP A 208 -21.95 -23.47 19.78
N LEU A 209 -22.56 -24.49 19.16
CA LEU A 209 -23.94 -24.46 18.69
C LEU A 209 -24.86 -24.34 19.89
N ASP A 210 -25.62 -23.24 20.00
CA ASP A 210 -27.00 -23.38 20.41
C ASP A 210 -27.93 -22.27 19.94
N SER A 211 -29.18 -22.69 19.78
CA SER A 211 -30.27 -22.10 19.01
C SER A 211 -30.74 -20.66 19.34
N SER A 212 -31.18 -19.98 18.26
CA SER A 212 -32.22 -18.94 18.18
C SER A 212 -31.95 -17.51 18.70
N SER A 213 -32.43 -16.55 17.89
CA SER A 213 -32.68 -15.11 18.10
C SER A 213 -31.52 -14.08 17.97
N ASP A 214 -31.69 -13.22 16.94
CA ASP A 214 -31.22 -11.85 16.66
C ASP A 214 -30.00 -11.23 17.39
N PRO A 215 -29.01 -10.64 16.67
CA PRO A 215 -27.91 -9.93 17.31
C PRO A 215 -28.23 -8.44 17.51
N VAL A 216 -28.50 -8.05 18.75
CA VAL A 216 -28.25 -6.70 19.25
C VAL A 216 -26.94 -6.74 20.04
N VAL A 217 -25.85 -6.23 19.48
CA VAL A 217 -24.52 -6.29 20.11
C VAL A 217 -24.32 -5.09 21.03
N ASN A 218 -24.33 -5.35 22.34
CA ASN A 218 -24.01 -4.40 23.40
C ASN A 218 -22.59 -4.69 23.92
N TRP A 219 -21.67 -3.75 23.79
CA TRP A 219 -20.27 -3.91 24.19
C TRP A 219 -20.08 -3.50 25.65
N LYS A 220 -19.89 -4.49 26.55
CA LYS A 220 -19.34 -4.27 27.89
C LYS A 220 -18.01 -4.98 28.03
N HIS A 221 -16.95 -4.20 28.26
CA HIS A 221 -15.60 -4.66 28.58
C HIS A 221 -15.49 -5.17 30.02
N ASN A 222 -14.57 -6.11 30.25
CA ASN A 222 -13.90 -6.26 31.53
C ASN A 222 -12.42 -6.63 31.28
N PRO A 223 -11.44 -5.96 31.91
CA PRO A 223 -10.02 -6.18 31.68
C PRO A 223 -9.44 -7.14 32.73
N ASN A 224 -8.56 -8.07 32.30
CA ASN A 224 -7.30 -8.40 32.98
C ASN A 224 -6.64 -9.65 32.37
N GLU A 225 -5.30 -9.61 32.38
CA GLU A 225 -4.30 -10.64 32.03
C GLU A 225 -4.03 -10.77 30.51
N PHE A 226 -2.88 -10.34 29.99
CA PHE A 226 -1.55 -10.94 30.17
C PHE A 226 -0.43 -10.03 29.61
N GLN A 227 0.77 -10.14 30.20
CA GLN A 227 1.99 -9.40 29.85
C GLN A 227 2.84 -10.17 28.83
N VAL A 228 3.34 -9.48 27.80
CA VAL A 228 4.60 -9.83 27.09
C VAL A 228 5.34 -8.54 26.68
N ASN A 229 6.66 -8.62 26.74
CA ASN A 229 7.69 -7.58 26.88
C ASN A 229 7.86 -6.53 25.76
N GLU A 230 8.38 -5.39 26.21
CA GLU A 230 9.20 -4.37 25.51
C GLU A 230 8.61 -3.68 24.27
N PHE A 231 7.59 -2.87 24.58
CA PHE A 231 7.35 -1.51 24.09
C PHE A 231 8.46 -0.91 23.20
N VAL A 232 8.22 -0.83 21.88
CA VAL A 232 8.88 0.21 21.05
C VAL A 232 8.11 1.50 21.33
N ASP A 233 8.72 2.39 22.10
CA ASP A 233 8.13 3.69 22.43
C ASP A 233 8.19 4.61 21.20
N TRP A 234 7.06 4.81 20.50
CA TRP A 234 6.97 5.67 19.31
C TRP A 234 6.73 7.15 19.63
N THR A 235 6.86 7.58 20.90
CA THR A 235 6.74 9.00 21.27
C THR A 235 8.11 9.69 21.32
N TRP A 236 8.58 10.23 20.18
CA TRP A 236 9.81 11.02 20.18
C TRP A 236 9.57 12.44 20.72
N ASN A 237 9.78 12.61 22.03
CA ASN A 237 9.96 13.90 22.68
C ASN A 237 11.28 14.55 22.21
N VAL A 238 11.16 15.66 21.49
CA VAL A 238 12.26 16.63 21.31
C VAL A 238 12.38 17.41 22.62
N GLU A 239 13.46 17.24 23.37
CA GLU A 239 13.76 18.10 24.53
C GLU A 239 14.01 19.56 24.10
N PRO A 240 13.37 20.56 24.75
CA PRO A 240 13.98 21.86 24.90
C PRO A 240 14.42 22.05 26.35
N LYS A 241 15.71 22.38 26.56
CA LYS A 241 16.25 22.82 27.86
C LYS A 241 15.49 24.04 28.41
N PRO A 242 15.49 24.26 29.74
CA PRO A 242 14.38 24.91 30.42
C PRO A 242 14.59 26.42 30.71
N ASN A 243 13.45 27.05 31.03
CA ASN A 243 13.22 28.29 31.79
C ASN A 243 12.95 29.56 30.97
N THR A 244 11.68 30.02 30.96
CA THR A 244 11.19 31.13 31.82
C THR A 244 9.66 31.18 31.77
N SER A 245 9.07 31.53 32.90
CA SER A 245 7.66 31.38 33.32
C SER A 245 6.66 32.44 32.82
N VAL A 246 5.38 32.03 32.89
CA VAL A 246 4.12 32.78 33.13
C VAL A 246 3.25 33.15 31.92
N GLY A 247 2.01 32.64 31.94
CA GLY A 247 0.86 33.22 31.23
C GLY A 247 -0.27 32.21 30.99
N HIS A 248 -1.20 32.08 31.94
CA HIS A 248 -2.43 31.31 31.78
C HIS A 248 -3.32 31.90 30.67
N SER A 249 -3.77 31.07 29.72
CA SER A 249 -5.07 31.23 29.07
C SER A 249 -5.55 29.90 28.49
N SER A 250 -6.72 29.45 28.97
CA SER A 250 -7.47 28.29 28.53
C SER A 250 -7.65 28.20 27.02
N PHE A 251 -7.25 27.05 26.45
CA PHE A 251 -7.81 26.50 25.22
C PHE A 251 -7.81 24.97 25.39
N ASP A 252 -8.96 24.45 25.84
CA ASP A 252 -9.24 23.04 25.93
C ASP A 252 -9.85 22.61 24.59
N SER A 253 -9.01 22.17 23.66
CA SER A 253 -9.45 21.54 22.41
C SER A 253 -8.42 20.49 21.98
N SER A 254 -8.69 19.25 22.38
CA SER A 254 -8.30 17.99 21.75
C SER A 254 -6.96 17.99 20.99
N ILE A 255 -5.85 18.01 21.73
CA ILE A 255 -4.61 17.41 21.25
C ILE A 255 -4.61 15.98 21.81
N GLN A 256 -5.30 15.08 21.10
CA GLN A 256 -4.89 13.69 21.13
C GLN A 256 -3.71 13.60 20.17
N ASP A 257 -2.52 13.38 20.73
CA ASP A 257 -1.32 13.01 20.01
C ASP A 257 -1.59 11.72 19.21
N LYS A 258 -2.11 11.86 17.99
CA LYS A 258 -2.16 10.78 17.00
C LYS A 258 -0.76 10.69 16.38
N LEU A 259 -0.07 9.58 16.65
CA LEU A 259 1.05 9.11 15.86
C LEU A 259 0.66 9.13 14.36
N PRO A 260 1.56 9.44 13.40
CA PRO A 260 1.19 9.49 11.99
C PRO A 260 0.53 8.17 11.56
N SER A 261 -0.74 8.25 11.17
CA SER A 261 -1.46 7.13 10.57
C SER A 261 -0.75 6.78 9.27
N ILE A 262 -0.26 5.54 9.15
CA ILE A 262 0.28 5.04 7.88
C ILE A 262 -0.85 5.09 6.86
N ASP A 263 -0.68 5.90 5.81
CA ASP A 263 -1.63 5.98 4.70
C ASP A 263 -1.82 4.60 4.07
N SER A 264 -3.06 4.28 3.67
CA SER A 264 -3.31 3.02 2.98
C SER A 264 -2.56 2.99 1.63
N LEU A 265 -2.25 1.80 1.11
CA LEU A 265 -1.62 1.68 -0.22
C LEU A 265 -2.39 2.43 -1.31
N PHE A 266 -3.71 2.46 -1.17
CA PHE A 266 -4.62 3.22 -1.99
C PHE A 266 -4.40 4.73 -1.91
N ASP A 267 -4.31 5.29 -0.70
CA ASP A 267 -4.07 6.72 -0.50
C ASP A 267 -2.67 7.13 -1.02
N LEU A 268 -1.70 6.22 -1.01
CA LEU A 268 -0.38 6.43 -1.61
C LEU A 268 -0.41 6.39 -3.16
N LEU A 269 -1.29 5.60 -3.77
CA LEU A 269 -1.41 5.46 -5.23
C LEU A 269 -2.24 6.58 -5.88
N VAL A 270 -3.30 7.02 -5.19
CA VAL A 270 -4.28 7.98 -5.70
C VAL A 270 -3.67 9.29 -6.27
N PRO A 271 -2.64 9.92 -5.66
CA PRO A 271 -2.01 11.12 -6.21
C PRO A 271 -1.37 10.96 -7.60
N PHE A 272 -1.19 9.71 -8.05
CA PHE A 272 -0.52 9.39 -9.32
C PHE A 272 -1.49 8.99 -10.43
N VAL A 273 -2.73 8.58 -10.13
CA VAL A 273 -3.65 7.99 -11.13
C VAL A 273 -4.13 8.98 -12.20
N PHE A 274 -4.16 10.28 -11.88
CA PHE A 274 -4.56 11.35 -12.82
C PHE A 274 -3.37 12.10 -13.43
N ARG A 275 -2.13 11.65 -13.21
CA ARG A 275 -0.95 12.26 -13.84
C ARG A 275 -0.83 11.81 -15.31
N GLU A 276 0.09 12.42 -16.04
CA GLU A 276 0.40 12.04 -17.43
C GLU A 276 1.53 10.99 -17.49
N GLY A 277 1.49 10.15 -18.54
CA GLY A 277 2.55 9.22 -18.92
C GLY A 277 2.61 7.92 -18.11
N ASP A 278 3.74 7.22 -18.23
CA ASP A 278 3.94 5.86 -17.69
C ASP A 278 3.69 5.75 -16.19
N LEU A 279 3.91 6.84 -15.44
CA LEU A 279 3.71 6.89 -13.99
C LEU A 279 2.25 6.66 -13.64
N ALA A 280 1.33 7.31 -14.35
CA ALA A 280 -0.10 7.15 -14.10
C ALA A 280 -0.59 5.79 -14.55
N TRP A 281 -0.10 5.27 -15.68
CA TRP A 281 -0.43 3.92 -16.11
C TRP A 281 -0.02 2.87 -15.08
N GLN A 282 1.19 2.96 -14.52
CA GLN A 282 1.64 2.07 -13.45
C GLN A 282 0.82 2.20 -12.17
N ALA A 283 0.44 3.43 -11.80
CA ALA A 283 -0.42 3.65 -10.62
C ALA A 283 -1.83 3.08 -10.82
N ARG A 284 -2.40 3.23 -12.03
CA ARG A 284 -3.70 2.66 -12.41
C ARG A 284 -3.66 1.13 -12.41
N ASP A 285 -2.61 0.53 -12.96
CA ASP A 285 -2.38 -0.92 -12.96
C ASP A 285 -2.33 -1.47 -11.52
N ALA A 286 -1.51 -0.85 -10.65
CA ALA A 286 -1.44 -1.21 -9.24
C ALA A 286 -2.79 -1.08 -8.53
N LEU A 287 -3.54 0.00 -8.78
CA LEU A 287 -4.84 0.23 -8.17
C LEU A 287 -5.89 -0.80 -8.65
N LEU A 288 -5.87 -1.18 -9.94
CA LEU A 288 -6.74 -2.23 -10.49
C LEU A 288 -6.42 -3.60 -9.91
N LEU A 289 -5.13 -3.90 -9.71
CA LEU A 289 -4.69 -5.15 -9.11
C LEU A 289 -5.22 -5.29 -7.67
N VAL A 290 -5.07 -4.23 -6.87
CA VAL A 290 -5.58 -4.20 -5.49
C VAL A 290 -7.11 -4.14 -5.45
N SER A 291 -7.74 -3.49 -6.43
CA SER A 291 -9.20 -3.52 -6.59
C SER A 291 -9.69 -4.95 -6.87
N THR A 292 -9.02 -5.70 -7.75
CA THR A 292 -9.34 -7.11 -8.02
C THR A 292 -9.14 -7.97 -6.77
N TYR A 293 -8.07 -7.69 -6.02
CA TYR A 293 -7.79 -8.37 -4.75
C TYR A 293 -8.90 -8.19 -3.71
N SER A 294 -9.59 -7.06 -3.69
CA SER A 294 -10.67 -6.79 -2.73
C SER A 294 -11.75 -7.89 -2.74
N LEU A 295 -11.99 -8.55 -3.88
CA LEU A 295 -12.92 -9.69 -3.98
C LEU A 295 -12.54 -10.90 -3.10
N LYS A 296 -11.29 -10.98 -2.64
CA LYS A 296 -10.76 -12.10 -1.84
C LYS A 296 -10.78 -11.81 -0.33
N ASP A 297 -11.08 -10.57 0.08
CA ASP A 297 -10.93 -10.11 1.45
C ASP A 297 -12.03 -9.07 1.79
N ASP A 298 -13.06 -9.50 2.52
CA ASP A 298 -14.22 -8.66 2.86
C ASP A 298 -13.85 -7.53 3.84
N GLU A 299 -12.95 -7.79 4.80
CA GLU A 299 -12.46 -6.78 5.75
C GLU A 299 -11.67 -5.69 5.02
N PHE A 300 -10.83 -6.11 4.06
CA PHE A 300 -10.16 -5.21 3.14
C PHE A 300 -11.14 -4.34 2.35
N SER A 301 -12.14 -4.96 1.74
CA SER A 301 -13.14 -4.25 0.94
C SER A 301 -13.94 -3.25 1.75
N TYR A 302 -14.32 -3.61 2.98
CA TYR A 302 -15.02 -2.72 3.90
C TYR A 302 -14.13 -1.52 4.30
N GLY A 303 -12.87 -1.78 4.68
CA GLY A 303 -11.92 -0.73 5.04
C GLY A 303 -11.69 0.28 3.92
N VAL A 304 -11.54 -0.19 2.68
CA VAL A 304 -11.38 0.69 1.51
C VAL A 304 -12.64 1.50 1.23
N ALA A 305 -13.82 0.87 1.27
CA ALA A 305 -15.07 1.54 0.93
C ALA A 305 -15.45 2.63 1.95
N GLU A 306 -15.15 2.41 3.23
CA GLU A 306 -15.56 3.28 4.35
C GLU A 306 -14.48 4.31 4.76
N HIS A 307 -13.20 3.92 4.75
CA HIS A 307 -12.13 4.72 5.35
C HIS A 307 -11.12 5.30 4.34
N SER A 308 -11.04 4.76 3.13
CA SER A 308 -10.09 5.26 2.13
C SER A 308 -10.62 6.48 1.36
N SER A 309 -9.72 7.37 0.98
CA SER A 309 -10.03 8.55 0.17
C SER A 309 -10.17 8.28 -1.33
N VAL A 310 -9.94 7.03 -1.78
CA VAL A 310 -9.92 6.66 -3.21
C VAL A 310 -11.19 7.06 -3.93
N CYS A 311 -12.36 6.60 -3.48
CA CYS A 311 -13.62 6.83 -4.19
C CYS A 311 -13.96 8.32 -4.34
N PRO A 312 -13.87 9.15 -3.26
CA PRO A 312 -14.02 10.60 -3.37
C PRO A 312 -13.02 11.25 -4.34
N VAL A 313 -11.74 10.86 -4.29
CA VAL A 313 -10.70 11.48 -5.12
C VAL A 313 -10.86 11.09 -6.59
N LEU A 314 -11.24 9.84 -6.88
CA LEU A 314 -11.53 9.42 -8.26
C LEU A 314 -12.67 10.24 -8.87
N ALA A 315 -13.78 10.41 -8.14
CA ALA A 315 -14.90 11.22 -8.60
C ALA A 315 -14.51 12.71 -8.79
N THR A 316 -13.71 13.26 -7.88
CA THR A 316 -13.22 14.64 -7.96
C THR A 316 -12.25 14.85 -9.12
N GLY A 317 -11.40 13.86 -9.41
CA GLY A 317 -10.50 13.87 -10.56
C GLY A 317 -11.25 13.90 -11.89
N LEU A 318 -12.31 13.08 -12.03
CA LEU A 318 -13.20 13.13 -13.20
C LEU A 318 -13.85 14.51 -13.38
N ALA A 319 -14.36 15.09 -12.30
CA ALA A 319 -14.94 16.44 -12.32
C ALA A 319 -13.92 17.50 -12.76
N THR A 320 -12.68 17.38 -12.30
CA THR A 320 -11.59 18.30 -12.64
C THR A 320 -11.23 18.20 -14.11
N LEU A 321 -11.00 16.98 -14.62
CA LEU A 321 -10.68 16.74 -16.03
C LEU A 321 -11.82 17.18 -16.96
N TYR A 322 -13.07 16.93 -16.57
CA TYR A 322 -14.24 17.40 -17.33
C TYR A 322 -14.30 18.93 -17.45
N ALA A 323 -13.96 19.65 -16.38
CA ALA A 323 -13.95 21.11 -16.38
C ALA A 323 -12.91 21.72 -17.34
N GLU A 324 -11.90 20.94 -17.73
CA GLU A 324 -10.86 21.33 -18.68
C GLU A 324 -11.24 21.06 -20.14
N LEU A 325 -12.33 20.34 -20.40
CA LEU A 325 -12.79 20.04 -21.75
C LEU A 325 -13.33 21.28 -22.48
N PRO A 326 -13.30 21.29 -23.82
CA PRO A 326 -13.95 22.33 -24.61
C PRO A 326 -15.44 22.44 -24.28
N ARG A 327 -15.89 23.63 -23.87
CA ARG A 327 -17.30 23.88 -23.48
C ARG A 327 -18.29 23.79 -24.64
N ARG A 328 -17.81 23.84 -25.88
CA ARG A 328 -18.64 23.81 -27.09
C ARG A 328 -17.86 23.17 -28.23
N LEU A 329 -18.39 22.06 -28.75
CA LEU A 329 -17.85 21.39 -29.93
C LEU A 329 -18.62 21.77 -31.20
N VAL A 330 -19.92 22.05 -31.06
CA VAL A 330 -20.83 22.36 -32.17
C VAL A 330 -21.74 23.53 -31.79
N THR A 331 -22.24 24.25 -32.79
CA THR A 331 -23.06 25.46 -32.62
C THR A 331 -24.50 25.19 -32.20
N THR A 332 -25.11 24.10 -32.69
CA THR A 332 -26.49 23.72 -32.37
C THR A 332 -26.60 22.22 -32.04
N ASN A 333 -27.54 21.88 -31.16
CA ASN A 333 -27.81 20.48 -30.77
C ASN A 333 -28.81 19.80 -31.73
N LEU A 334 -28.71 20.08 -33.03
CA LEU A 334 -29.59 19.50 -34.05
C LEU A 334 -28.98 18.22 -34.64
N PRO A 335 -29.79 17.19 -34.98
CA PRO A 335 -29.30 15.96 -35.61
C PRO A 335 -28.54 16.18 -36.94
N GLU A 336 -28.75 17.32 -37.60
CA GLU A 336 -28.07 17.67 -38.85
C GLU A 336 -26.58 18.02 -38.66
N GLU A 337 -26.19 18.52 -37.48
CA GLU A 337 -24.80 18.85 -37.15
C GLU A 337 -24.05 17.68 -36.50
N TRP A 338 -24.69 16.51 -36.33
CA TRP A 338 -24.07 15.32 -35.74
C TRP A 338 -22.83 14.82 -36.50
N PRO A 339 -22.79 14.82 -37.85
CA PRO A 339 -21.56 14.50 -38.57
C PRO A 339 -20.41 15.47 -38.24
N ALA A 340 -20.71 16.76 -38.07
CA ALA A 340 -19.73 17.76 -37.66
C ALA A 340 -19.30 17.58 -36.20
N LEU A 341 -20.21 17.15 -35.31
CA LEU A 341 -19.87 16.77 -33.94
C LEU A 341 -18.87 15.61 -33.90
N VAL A 342 -19.15 14.53 -34.65
CA VAL A 342 -18.26 13.36 -34.73
C VAL A 342 -16.89 13.79 -35.25
N GLN A 343 -16.85 14.57 -36.34
CA GLN A 343 -15.57 15.10 -36.85
C GLN A 343 -14.85 15.96 -35.81
N ALA A 344 -15.56 16.83 -35.08
CA ALA A 344 -14.95 17.66 -34.04
C ALA A 344 -14.41 16.82 -32.88
N LEU A 345 -15.06 15.71 -32.52
CA LEU A 345 -14.57 14.76 -31.52
C LEU A 345 -13.29 14.07 -31.99
N ASP A 346 -13.25 13.56 -33.22
CA ASP A 346 -12.05 12.95 -33.81
C ASP A 346 -10.87 13.95 -33.86
N GLU A 347 -11.17 15.21 -34.18
CA GLU A 347 -10.20 16.30 -34.14
C GLU A 347 -9.73 16.62 -32.71
N GLN A 348 -10.60 16.55 -31.70
CA GLN A 348 -10.19 16.72 -30.30
C GLN A 348 -9.32 15.56 -29.82
N GLU A 349 -9.70 14.31 -30.14
CA GLU A 349 -8.95 13.11 -29.77
C GLU A 349 -7.52 13.15 -30.33
N SER A 350 -7.35 13.62 -31.57
CA SER A 350 -6.03 13.74 -32.21
C SER A 350 -5.22 14.97 -31.75
N ARG A 351 -5.85 16.02 -31.25
CA ARG A 351 -5.20 17.33 -31.00
C ARG A 351 -5.12 17.73 -29.53
N SER A 352 -5.96 17.20 -28.66
CA SER A 352 -6.11 17.61 -27.27
C SER A 352 -5.72 16.47 -26.32
N PRO A 353 -4.54 16.52 -25.67
CA PRO A 353 -4.15 15.49 -24.70
C PRO A 353 -5.12 15.41 -23.52
N LYS A 354 -5.65 16.57 -23.06
CA LYS A 354 -6.64 16.66 -21.98
C LYS A 354 -7.95 15.93 -22.27
N PHE A 355 -8.34 15.86 -23.55
CA PHE A 355 -9.53 15.13 -23.96
C PHE A 355 -9.31 13.62 -23.76
N ASN A 356 -8.15 13.12 -24.18
CA ASN A 356 -7.77 11.72 -23.97
C ASN A 356 -7.59 11.41 -22.48
N GLU A 357 -6.99 12.32 -21.69
CA GLU A 357 -6.85 12.14 -20.24
C GLU A 357 -8.19 11.97 -19.53
N PHE A 358 -9.22 12.74 -19.92
CA PHE A 358 -10.57 12.58 -19.40
C PHE A 358 -11.17 11.22 -19.78
N LEU A 359 -11.05 10.80 -21.03
CA LEU A 359 -11.56 9.51 -21.49
C LEU A 359 -10.85 8.35 -20.79
N ASP A 360 -9.52 8.38 -20.73
CA ASP A 360 -8.72 7.38 -20.03
C ASP A 360 -9.07 7.30 -18.54
N ALA A 361 -9.35 8.45 -17.90
CA ALA A 361 -9.78 8.50 -16.51
C ALA A 361 -11.19 7.88 -16.32
N LEU A 362 -12.09 8.10 -17.28
CA LEU A 362 -13.43 7.50 -17.28
C LEU A 362 -13.36 5.98 -17.45
N ASP A 363 -12.58 5.51 -18.43
CA ASP A 363 -12.33 4.09 -18.69
C ASP A 363 -11.65 3.40 -17.50
N PHE A 364 -10.74 4.11 -16.83
CA PHE A 364 -10.13 3.64 -15.59
C PHE A 364 -11.15 3.48 -14.47
N CYS A 365 -12.02 4.48 -14.24
CA CYS A 365 -13.07 4.37 -13.22
C CYS A 365 -14.04 3.22 -13.54
N GLN A 366 -14.39 3.03 -14.82
CA GLN A 366 -15.17 1.88 -15.27
C GLN A 366 -14.44 0.56 -14.96
N SER A 367 -13.15 0.46 -15.29
CA SER A 367 -12.34 -0.73 -15.03
C SER A 367 -12.32 -1.09 -13.53
N VAL A 368 -12.21 -0.08 -12.64
CA VAL A 368 -12.31 -0.29 -11.19
C VAL A 368 -13.68 -0.84 -10.80
N LEU A 369 -14.77 -0.29 -11.36
CA LEU A 369 -16.13 -0.79 -11.10
C LEU A 369 -16.33 -2.24 -11.58
N GLU A 370 -15.66 -2.66 -12.65
CA GLU A 370 -15.79 -4.01 -13.20
C GLU A 370 -15.09 -5.08 -12.33
N VAL A 371 -13.96 -4.73 -11.70
CA VAL A 371 -13.11 -5.70 -10.98
C VAL A 371 -13.18 -5.62 -9.45
N ALA A 372 -13.65 -4.50 -8.89
CA ALA A 372 -13.66 -4.30 -7.44
C ALA A 372 -14.78 -5.06 -6.72
N HIS A 373 -14.65 -5.22 -5.39
CA HIS A 373 -15.71 -5.75 -4.53
C HIS A 373 -16.96 -4.85 -4.54
N PRO A 374 -18.19 -5.40 -4.46
CA PRO A 374 -19.44 -4.62 -4.53
C PRO A 374 -19.56 -3.44 -3.56
N LEU A 375 -18.91 -3.51 -2.38
CA LEU A 375 -18.83 -2.38 -1.44
C LEU A 375 -18.07 -1.20 -2.02
N ILE A 376 -16.90 -1.45 -2.63
CA ILE A 376 -16.09 -0.42 -3.29
C ILE A 376 -16.85 0.11 -4.51
N GLN A 377 -17.48 -0.77 -5.30
CA GLN A 377 -18.30 -0.35 -6.44
C GLN A 377 -19.42 0.60 -6.01
N THR A 378 -20.14 0.26 -4.95
CA THR A 378 -21.25 1.07 -4.43
C THR A 378 -20.74 2.43 -3.93
N SER A 379 -19.62 2.45 -3.21
CA SER A 379 -18.98 3.67 -2.73
C SER A 379 -18.54 4.57 -3.90
N LEU A 380 -17.82 4.00 -4.88
CA LEU A 380 -17.37 4.72 -6.07
C LEU A 380 -18.54 5.26 -6.89
N LEU A 381 -19.58 4.45 -7.15
CA LEU A 381 -20.78 4.89 -7.84
C LEU A 381 -21.49 6.02 -7.11
N HIS A 382 -21.57 5.96 -5.77
CA HIS A 382 -22.17 7.02 -4.97
C HIS A 382 -21.43 8.35 -5.17
N TYR A 383 -20.08 8.34 -5.11
CA TYR A 383 -19.27 9.54 -5.30
C TYR A 383 -19.28 10.04 -6.75
N VAL A 384 -19.22 9.15 -7.75
CA VAL A 384 -19.33 9.54 -9.17
C VAL A 384 -20.71 10.12 -9.46
N HIS A 385 -21.78 9.51 -8.95
CA HIS A 385 -23.13 10.03 -9.14
C HIS A 385 -23.31 11.40 -8.48
N SER A 386 -23.02 11.53 -7.19
CA SER A 386 -23.23 12.78 -6.45
C SER A 386 -22.22 13.87 -6.85
N GLY A 387 -20.93 13.53 -6.91
CA GLY A 387 -19.83 14.46 -7.13
C GLY A 387 -19.63 14.85 -8.59
N PHE A 388 -19.87 13.95 -9.54
CA PHE A 388 -19.66 14.22 -10.96
C PHE A 388 -21.00 14.38 -11.72
N PHE A 389 -21.86 13.36 -11.76
CA PHE A 389 -23.06 13.42 -12.59
C PHE A 389 -24.07 14.46 -12.14
N VAL A 390 -24.40 14.54 -10.85
CA VAL A 390 -25.37 15.51 -10.35
C VAL A 390 -24.74 16.91 -10.28
N SER A 391 -23.57 17.02 -9.65
CA SER A 391 -22.99 18.33 -9.33
C SER A 391 -22.34 19.04 -10.52
N VAL A 392 -21.76 18.29 -11.46
CA VAL A 392 -21.00 18.87 -12.59
C VAL A 392 -21.76 18.72 -13.90
N LEU A 393 -22.07 17.48 -14.30
CA LEU A 393 -22.72 17.22 -15.58
C LEU A 393 -24.17 17.73 -15.59
N GLY A 394 -24.93 17.44 -14.53
CA GLY A 394 -26.32 17.88 -14.38
C GLY A 394 -26.44 19.40 -14.36
N PHE A 395 -25.54 20.09 -13.66
CA PHE A 395 -25.47 21.55 -13.72
C PHE A 395 -25.13 22.05 -15.13
N SER A 396 -24.18 21.42 -15.82
CA SER A 396 -23.79 21.80 -17.19
C SER A 396 -24.92 21.62 -18.20
N LEU A 397 -25.73 20.57 -18.06
CA LEU A 397 -26.88 20.29 -18.93
C LEU A 397 -28.07 21.23 -18.68
N THR A 398 -28.22 21.72 -17.45
CA THR A 398 -29.33 22.62 -17.05
C THR A 398 -28.98 24.10 -17.15
N GLN A 399 -27.71 24.43 -17.39
CA GLN A 399 -27.30 25.77 -17.78
C GLN A 399 -27.97 26.12 -19.12
N VAL A 400 -29.10 26.83 -19.04
CA VAL A 400 -29.71 27.48 -20.18
C VAL A 400 -28.64 28.40 -20.77
N SER A 401 -28.23 28.12 -22.01
CA SER A 401 -27.30 28.95 -22.75
C SER A 401 -27.76 30.40 -22.66
N SER A 402 -27.09 31.20 -21.83
CA SER A 402 -27.35 32.63 -21.77
C SER A 402 -27.07 33.20 -23.17
N PRO A 403 -28.00 34.00 -23.71
CA PRO A 403 -28.03 34.40 -25.12
C PRO A 403 -26.78 35.14 -25.59
#